data_AF-A0A6G7CM30-F1
#
_entry.id   AF-A0A6G7CM30-F1
#
_cell.length_a   1.000
_cell.length_b   1.000
_cell.length_c   1.000
_cell.angle_alpha   90.00
_cell.angle_beta   90.00
_cell.angle_gamma   90.00
#
_symmetry.space_group_name_H-M   'P 1'
#
loop_
_entity.id
_entity.type
_entity.pdbx_description
1 polymer ?
#
loop_
_entity_poly.entity_id
_entity_poly.type
_entity_poly.pdbx_seq_one_letter_code
_entity_poly.pdbx_strand_id
1 'polypeptide(L)'
;MAQRLCKLSRHDITASLSDIHRIVAAPKYLCRSCARSSSDKNRLCKPQAFSVKALVAKSSVSKESVKADKSSKAALKMAKKTLKAQKKYHKKLEKVLKKQRKLAKKQQALQLKFSKLNPSSNGEYSLTSQYH
;
A
#
# COMPACT_ATOMS: atom_id res chain seq x y z
N MET A 1 -44.41 9.08 -2.60
CA MET A 1 -43.17 9.89 -2.46
C MET A 1 -42.01 8.95 -2.15
N ALA A 2 -40.96 8.89 -2.97
CA ALA A 2 -39.83 8.01 -2.69
C ALA A 2 -39.10 8.46 -1.42
N GLN A 3 -38.96 7.57 -0.42
CA GLN A 3 -38.21 7.91 0.79
C GLN A 3 -36.74 8.14 0.46
N ARG A 4 -36.19 9.22 1.01
CA ARG A 4 -34.76 9.54 0.87
C ARG A 4 -33.95 8.52 1.64
N LEU A 5 -32.81 8.10 1.08
CA LEU A 5 -31.84 7.23 1.76
C LEU A 5 -31.51 7.72 3.16
N CYS A 6 -31.36 9.02 3.38
CA CYS A 6 -31.01 9.57 4.70
C CYS A 6 -32.12 9.45 5.76
N LYS A 7 -33.35 9.04 5.39
CA LYS A 7 -34.52 8.98 6.28
C LYS A 7 -35.06 7.56 6.49
N LEU A 8 -34.45 6.51 5.91
CA LEU A 8 -34.93 5.14 6.14
C LEU A 8 -34.79 4.75 7.61
N SER A 9 -35.85 4.16 8.16
CA SER A 9 -35.84 3.50 9.46
C SER A 9 -35.12 2.15 9.37
N ARG A 10 -34.84 1.52 10.53
CA ARG A 10 -34.21 0.18 10.57
C ARG A 10 -35.03 -0.87 9.81
N HIS A 11 -36.36 -0.82 9.94
CA HIS A 11 -37.27 -1.73 9.25
C HIS A 11 -37.23 -1.54 7.73
N ASP A 12 -37.19 -0.29 7.27
CA ASP A 12 -37.13 0.00 5.83
C ASP A 12 -35.79 -0.44 5.23
N ILE A 13 -34.69 -0.32 5.99
CA ILE A 13 -33.38 -0.79 5.56
C ILE A 13 -33.41 -2.30 5.33
N THR A 14 -33.99 -3.08 6.28
CA THR A 14 -34.10 -4.54 6.14
C THR A 14 -35.01 -4.94 5.00
N ALA A 15 -36.10 -4.20 4.75
CA ALA A 15 -37.05 -4.51 3.68
C ALA A 15 -36.51 -4.19 2.27
N SER A 16 -35.58 -3.23 2.14
CA SER A 16 -35.11 -2.71 0.84
C SER A 16 -33.60 -2.85 0.59
N LEU A 17 -32.96 -3.87 1.17
CA LEU A 17 -31.50 -4.09 1.06
C LEU A 17 -31.00 -4.15 -0.40
N SER A 18 -31.73 -4.83 -1.27
CA SER A 18 -31.35 -4.98 -2.69
C SER A 18 -31.30 -3.64 -3.42
N ASP A 19 -32.27 -2.76 -3.17
CA ASP A 19 -32.32 -1.43 -3.77
C ASP A 19 -31.22 -0.54 -3.21
N ILE A 20 -30.99 -0.61 -1.90
CA ILE A 20 -29.89 0.10 -1.24
C ILE A 20 -28.58 -0.29 -1.91
N HIS A 21 -28.28 -1.58 -2.05
CA HIS A 21 -27.05 -2.07 -2.66
C HIS A 21 -26.82 -1.49 -4.07
N ARG A 22 -27.87 -1.44 -4.91
CA ARG A 22 -27.79 -0.86 -6.26
C ARG A 22 -27.40 0.63 -6.24
N ILE A 23 -27.93 1.39 -5.29
CA ILE A 23 -27.68 2.83 -5.17
C ILE A 23 -26.28 3.12 -4.63
N VAL A 24 -25.76 2.26 -3.74
CA VAL A 24 -24.43 2.46 -3.14
C VAL A 24 -23.29 1.86 -3.97
N ALA A 25 -23.57 1.00 -4.95
CA ALA A 25 -22.55 0.32 -5.75
C ALA A 25 -21.64 1.28 -6.56
N ALA A 26 -22.20 2.40 -7.03
CA ALA A 26 -21.46 3.41 -7.80
C ALA A 26 -21.81 4.83 -7.33
N PRO A 27 -21.33 5.25 -6.14
CA PRO A 27 -21.75 6.49 -5.53
C PRO A 27 -21.03 7.69 -6.17
N LYS A 28 -21.79 8.75 -6.45
CA LYS A 28 -21.28 10.04 -6.96
C LYS A 28 -21.42 11.16 -5.93
N TYR A 29 -22.27 10.93 -4.92
CA TYR A 29 -22.62 11.90 -3.90
C TYR A 29 -22.52 11.28 -2.52
N LEU A 30 -22.04 12.07 -1.56
CA LEU A 30 -21.99 11.75 -0.15
C LEU A 30 -22.83 12.76 0.62
N CYS A 31 -23.58 12.33 1.62
CA CYS A 31 -24.31 13.25 2.47
C CYS A 31 -23.41 13.87 3.55
N ARG A 32 -23.35 15.20 3.63
CA ARG A 32 -22.52 15.92 4.60
C ARG A 32 -22.94 15.72 6.07
N SER A 33 -24.20 15.39 6.35
CA SER A 33 -24.70 15.28 7.73
C SER A 33 -24.74 13.86 8.30
N CYS A 34 -24.88 12.84 7.46
CA CYS A 34 -25.07 11.46 7.92
C CYS A 34 -24.17 10.45 7.21
N ALA A 35 -23.25 10.92 6.36
CA ALA A 35 -22.26 10.12 5.64
C ALA A 35 -22.82 8.99 4.74
N ARG A 36 -24.13 8.94 4.46
CA ARG A 36 -24.69 8.01 3.47
C ARG A 36 -24.26 8.41 2.05
N SER A 37 -23.96 7.42 1.22
CA SER A 37 -23.56 7.60 -0.18
C SER A 37 -24.64 7.12 -1.15
N SER A 38 -24.66 7.72 -2.34
CA SER A 38 -25.67 7.43 -3.38
C SER A 38 -25.15 7.80 -4.76
N SER A 39 -25.59 7.06 -5.78
CA SER A 39 -25.45 7.45 -7.19
C SER A 39 -26.23 8.73 -7.51
N ASP A 40 -27.34 8.94 -6.81
CA ASP A 40 -28.31 10.03 -7.07
C ASP A 40 -28.31 11.07 -5.95
N LYS A 41 -28.29 12.35 -6.34
CA LYS A 41 -28.37 13.50 -5.40
C LYS A 41 -29.68 13.56 -4.63
N ASN A 42 -30.79 13.16 -5.24
CA ASN A 42 -32.15 13.30 -4.69
C ASN A 42 -32.44 12.36 -3.51
N ARG A 43 -31.63 11.31 -3.36
CA ARG A 43 -31.77 10.34 -2.26
C ARG A 43 -31.09 10.83 -0.98
N LEU A 44 -30.32 11.91 -1.02
CA LEU A 44 -29.57 12.44 0.12
C LEU A 44 -30.24 13.72 0.68
N CYS A 45 -30.12 13.97 1.99
CA CYS A 45 -30.66 15.19 2.60
C CYS A 45 -29.74 16.41 2.40
N LYS A 46 -28.42 16.21 2.38
CA LYS A 46 -27.40 17.24 2.10
C LYS A 46 -26.35 16.67 1.13
N PRO A 47 -26.67 16.50 -0.17
CA PRO A 47 -25.77 15.90 -1.14
C PRO A 47 -24.55 16.78 -1.40
N GLN A 48 -23.37 16.19 -1.30
CA GLN A 48 -22.10 16.77 -1.72
C GLN A 48 -21.51 15.86 -2.80
N ALA A 49 -21.21 16.41 -3.97
CA ALA A 49 -20.48 15.67 -5.00
C ALA A 49 -19.05 15.43 -4.52
N PHE A 50 -18.55 14.21 -4.67
CA PHE A 50 -17.15 13.89 -4.40
C PHE A 50 -16.58 13.11 -5.58
N SER A 51 -15.34 13.41 -5.97
CA SER A 51 -14.68 12.72 -7.06
C SER A 51 -13.88 11.54 -6.50
N VAL A 52 -14.30 10.32 -6.84
CA VAL A 52 -13.57 9.08 -6.48
C VAL A 52 -12.30 8.89 -7.33
N LYS A 53 -11.96 9.86 -8.20
CA LYS A 53 -10.86 9.77 -9.18
C LYS A 53 -9.44 9.87 -8.59
N ALA A 54 -9.27 10.01 -7.28
CA ALA A 54 -7.96 10.38 -6.71
C ALA A 54 -7.15 9.26 -6.02
N LEU A 55 -7.70 8.06 -5.74
CA LEU A 55 -6.99 7.11 -4.85
C LEU A 55 -6.86 5.66 -5.34
N VAL A 56 -7.40 5.31 -6.52
CA VAL A 56 -7.21 3.96 -7.09
C VAL A 56 -6.65 4.06 -8.51
N ALA A 57 -5.45 4.62 -8.62
CA ALA A 57 -4.69 4.64 -9.87
C ALA A 57 -3.29 4.08 -9.62
N LYS A 58 -3.22 2.77 -9.35
CA LYS A 58 -2.05 1.95 -9.66
C LYS A 58 -2.55 0.83 -10.57
N SER A 59 -1.98 0.76 -11.78
CA SER A 59 -2.40 -0.02 -12.97
C SER A 59 -3.71 0.47 -13.60
N SER A 60 -3.84 0.82 -14.88
CA SER A 60 -3.03 0.61 -16.08
C SER A 60 -3.44 1.61 -17.18
N VAL A 61 -2.44 2.16 -17.88
CA VAL A 61 -2.45 2.68 -19.27
C VAL A 61 -3.58 3.64 -19.67
N SER A 62 -3.28 4.93 -19.59
CA SER A 62 -4.02 6.03 -20.22
C SER A 62 -3.61 6.22 -21.69
N LYS A 63 -4.57 6.14 -22.62
CA LYS A 63 -4.58 6.97 -23.83
C LYS A 63 -5.73 7.97 -23.67
N GLU A 64 -5.38 9.24 -23.48
CA GLU A 64 -5.84 10.39 -24.28
C GLU A 64 -5.47 11.71 -23.53
N SER A 65 -4.44 12.35 -24.08
CA SER A 65 -4.20 13.80 -24.23
C SER A 65 -4.84 14.82 -23.27
N VAL A 66 -3.98 15.53 -22.52
CA VAL A 66 -4.18 16.98 -22.23
C VAL A 66 -2.81 17.70 -22.20
N LYS A 67 -2.86 18.95 -22.67
CA LYS A 67 -1.82 19.92 -23.02
C LYS A 67 -0.69 20.12 -22.00
N ALA A 68 0.49 20.43 -22.55
CA ALA A 68 1.74 20.65 -21.85
C ALA A 68 1.77 21.96 -21.06
N ASP A 69 1.60 21.85 -19.75
CA ASP A 69 1.92 22.92 -18.80
C ASP A 69 3.42 22.90 -18.46
N LYS A 70 4.10 24.06 -18.57
CA LYS A 70 5.55 24.23 -18.36
C LYS A 70 6.02 23.76 -16.96
N SER A 71 5.10 23.71 -15.99
CA SER A 71 5.26 23.13 -14.64
C SER A 71 5.67 21.64 -14.65
N SER A 72 5.22 20.86 -15.62
CA SER A 72 5.44 19.41 -15.68
C SER A 72 6.87 18.99 -16.05
N LYS A 73 7.60 19.81 -16.84
CA LYS A 73 8.97 19.47 -17.31
C LYS A 73 10.00 19.54 -16.19
N ALA A 74 9.83 20.46 -15.24
CA ALA A 74 10.67 20.56 -14.05
C ALA A 74 10.47 19.34 -13.13
N ALA A 75 9.21 18.97 -12.87
CA ALA A 75 8.86 17.78 -12.09
C ALA A 75 9.43 16.48 -12.70
N LEU A 76 9.32 16.30 -14.02
CA LEU A 76 9.88 15.15 -14.73
C LEU A 76 11.41 15.06 -14.66
N LYS A 77 12.11 16.20 -14.72
CA LYS A 77 13.58 16.23 -14.57
C LYS A 77 14.00 15.85 -13.15
N MET A 78 13.30 16.34 -12.13
CA MET A 78 13.56 15.99 -10.74
C MET A 78 13.29 14.50 -10.48
N ALA A 79 12.17 13.97 -10.98
CA ALA A 79 11.85 12.54 -10.91
C ALA A 79 12.89 11.64 -11.58
N LYS A 80 13.45 12.04 -12.73
CA LYS A 80 14.52 11.28 -13.41
C LYS A 80 15.84 11.34 -12.63
N LYS A 81 16.15 12.45 -11.95
CA LYS A 81 17.35 12.58 -11.11
C LYS A 81 17.25 11.71 -9.86
N THR A 82 16.11 11.75 -9.17
CA THR A 82 15.85 10.94 -7.98
C THR A 82 15.88 9.44 -8.31
N LEU A 83 15.29 9.03 -9.43
CA LEU A 83 15.35 7.62 -9.88
C LEU A 83 16.79 7.16 -10.17
N LYS A 84 17.61 8.00 -10.80
CA LYS A 84 19.04 7.67 -11.04
C LYS A 84 19.83 7.56 -9.73
N ALA A 85 19.58 8.44 -8.76
CA ALA A 85 20.20 8.38 -7.45
C ALA A 85 19.81 7.10 -6.70
N GLN A 86 18.51 6.76 -6.70
CA GLN A 86 17.97 5.54 -6.09
C GLN A 86 18.60 4.27 -6.70
N LYS A 87 18.71 4.20 -8.03
CA LYS A 87 19.37 3.07 -8.72
C LYS A 87 20.84 2.90 -8.32
N LYS A 88 21.58 4.01 -8.20
CA LYS A 88 22.99 3.98 -7.74
C LYS A 88 23.09 3.49 -6.30
N TYR A 89 22.21 3.94 -5.41
CA TYR A 89 22.14 3.50 -4.02
C TYR A 89 21.84 2.00 -3.93
N HIS A 90 20.85 1.49 -4.67
CA HIS A 90 20.54 0.06 -4.73
C HIS A 90 21.73 -0.78 -5.20
N LYS A 91 22.47 -0.34 -6.22
CA LYS A 91 23.69 -1.05 -6.68
C LYS A 91 24.77 -1.09 -5.60
N LYS A 92 24.88 -0.06 -4.75
CA LYS A 92 25.79 -0.07 -3.58
C LYS A 92 25.32 -1.08 -2.53
N LEU A 93 24.03 -1.09 -2.20
CA LEU A 93 23.44 -2.06 -1.27
C LEU A 93 23.67 -3.50 -1.72
N GLU A 94 23.46 -3.79 -3.00
CA GLU A 94 23.70 -5.11 -3.57
C GLU A 94 25.15 -5.57 -3.40
N LYS A 95 26.13 -4.67 -3.63
CA LYS A 95 27.54 -4.94 -3.39
C LYS A 95 27.84 -5.24 -1.91
N VAL A 96 27.21 -4.52 -0.98
CA VAL A 96 27.34 -4.77 0.46
C VAL A 96 26.78 -6.15 0.81
N LEU A 97 25.59 -6.51 0.34
CA LEU A 97 25.00 -7.82 0.56
C LEU A 97 25.88 -8.96 0.02
N LYS A 98 26.49 -8.78 -1.16
CA LYS A 98 27.44 -9.76 -1.72
C LYS A 98 28.68 -9.92 -0.83
N LYS A 99 29.19 -8.84 -0.24
CA LYS A 99 30.30 -8.90 0.73
C LYS A 99 29.88 -9.63 2.02
N GLN A 100 28.72 -9.31 2.59
CA GLN A 100 28.21 -9.98 3.79
C GLN A 100 28.03 -11.49 3.58
N ARG A 101 27.45 -11.90 2.44
CA ARG A 101 27.33 -13.34 2.10
C ARG A 101 28.68 -14.04 1.99
N LYS A 102 29.69 -13.40 1.37
CA LYS A 102 31.05 -13.96 1.28
C LYS A 102 31.70 -14.09 2.65
N LEU A 103 31.54 -13.08 3.51
CA LEU A 103 32.08 -13.08 4.86
C LEU A 103 31.45 -14.21 5.70
N ALA A 104 30.11 -14.34 5.66
CA ALA A 104 29.39 -15.41 6.34
C ALA A 104 29.87 -16.81 5.91
N LYS A 105 30.07 -17.04 4.60
CA LYS A 105 30.62 -18.31 4.10
C LYS A 105 32.03 -18.58 4.63
N LYS A 106 32.88 -17.55 4.72
CA LYS A 106 34.23 -17.69 5.31
C LYS A 106 34.16 -18.02 6.79
N GLN A 107 33.27 -17.35 7.54
CA GLN A 107 33.04 -17.64 8.96
C GLN A 107 32.59 -19.09 9.16
N GLN A 108 31.62 -19.57 8.38
CA GLN A 108 31.17 -20.97 8.43
C GLN A 108 32.32 -21.94 8.11
N ALA A 109 33.12 -21.68 7.08
CA ALA A 109 34.25 -22.52 6.74
C ALA A 109 35.32 -22.55 7.84
N LEU A 110 35.57 -21.42 8.50
CA LEU A 110 36.47 -21.33 9.66
C LEU A 110 35.91 -22.08 10.86
N GLN A 111 34.61 -21.95 11.16
CA GLN A 111 33.94 -22.72 12.21
C GLN A 111 34.09 -24.22 11.97
N LEU A 112 33.82 -24.70 10.75
CA LEU A 112 34.01 -26.12 10.42
C LEU A 112 35.46 -26.59 10.58
N LYS A 113 36.44 -25.77 10.18
CA LYS A 113 37.86 -26.08 10.38
C LYS A 113 38.22 -26.12 11.86
N PHE A 114 37.72 -25.16 12.64
CA PHE A 114 37.94 -25.10 14.08
C PHE A 114 37.34 -26.32 14.79
N SER A 115 36.09 -26.69 14.48
CA SER A 115 35.43 -27.89 15.01
C SER A 115 36.16 -29.18 14.64
N LYS A 116 36.79 -29.26 13.46
CA LYS A 116 37.61 -30.42 13.07
C LYS A 116 38.94 -30.52 13.81
N LEU A 117 39.57 -29.38 14.12
CA LEU A 117 40.84 -29.32 14.83
C LEU A 117 40.66 -29.46 16.35
N ASN A 118 39.51 -29.05 16.89
CA ASN A 118 39.13 -29.20 18.30
C ASN A 118 37.82 -29.99 18.43
N PRO A 119 37.82 -31.32 18.20
CA PRO A 119 36.63 -32.14 18.37
C PRO A 119 36.12 -32.17 19.83
N SER A 120 37.00 -31.92 20.81
CA SER A 120 36.70 -31.96 22.24
C SER A 120 36.14 -30.66 22.84
N SER A 121 36.00 -29.58 22.06
CA SER A 121 35.40 -28.31 22.53
C SER A 121 33.93 -28.14 22.13
N ASN A 122 33.21 -29.25 21.88
CA ASN A 122 31.78 -29.25 21.54
C ASN A 122 30.88 -29.47 22.77
N GLY A 123 31.36 -29.17 23.98
CA GLY A 123 30.64 -29.43 25.24
C GLY A 123 30.08 -28.19 25.96
N GLU A 124 30.66 -26.99 25.78
CA GLU A 124 30.27 -25.83 26.59
C GLU A 124 30.20 -24.58 25.73
N TYR A 125 29.02 -24.29 25.17
CA TYR A 125 28.49 -22.93 25.01
C TYR A 125 27.02 -23.00 24.55
N SER A 126 26.23 -23.82 25.25
CA SER A 126 24.77 -23.70 25.26
C SER A 126 24.34 -23.10 26.61
N LEU A 127 24.86 -21.93 26.93
CA LEU A 127 24.47 -21.14 28.10
C LEU A 127 24.14 -19.72 27.64
N THR A 128 22.94 -19.58 27.07
CA THR A 128 22.12 -18.35 27.09
C THR A 128 20.77 -18.66 26.43
N SER A 129 20.08 -19.67 26.96
CA SER A 129 18.64 -19.84 26.78
C SER A 129 18.02 -20.26 28.12
N GLN A 130 18.28 -19.45 29.15
CA GLN A 130 17.61 -19.61 30.44
C GLN A 130 17.61 -18.27 31.17
N TYR A 131 16.77 -17.34 30.71
CA TYR A 131 16.19 -16.33 31.59
C TYR A 131 14.76 -16.77 31.85
N HIS A 132 14.60 -17.49 32.96
CA HIS A 132 13.39 -17.56 33.76
C HIS A 132 13.77 -17.15 35.18
#